data_AF-A0A956KV88-F1
#
_entry.id   AF-A0A956KV88-F1
#
_cell.length_a   1.000
_cell.length_b   1.000
_cell.length_c   1.000
_cell.angle_alpha   90.00
_cell.angle_beta   90.00
_cell.angle_gamma   90.00
#
_symmetry.space_group_name_H-M   'P 1'
#
loop_
_entity.id
_entity.type
_entity.pdbx_description
1 polymer ?
#
loop_
_entity_poly.entity_id
_entity_poly.type
_entity_poly.pdbx_seq_one_letter_code
_entity_poly.pdbx_strand_id
1 'polypeptide(L)'
;MKAVIIGLGAAVTLGAGWYLVSSGDDPKQDDTSAVASDDAPKGRRREKAAPREGSSDERFEPRRDGTLEERVARLEDEVATLRRQLALRGRVAVSGGGADVEAILEDPVLDQQVRSIVEQEREAERERRDERRAERFAEMREEVLDELVKVASLSDEQRESIGGLWQGESERIGPLIEEGRSGERSFREIREEIEGIHKETDDAVRAMLSEAQFEHYDELRPRGPGGRGRGGDRGDRGGGGGRDGGDGRRGGESPQRGE
;
A
#
# COMPACT_ATOMS: atom_id res chain seq x y z
N MET A 1 -11.07 -12.33 -53.02
CA MET A 1 -10.22 -13.39 -52.44
C MET A 1 -9.75 -12.92 -51.07
N LYS A 2 -10.31 -13.46 -49.99
CA LYS A 2 -9.93 -13.11 -48.60
C LYS A 2 -9.06 -14.24 -48.07
N ALA A 3 -7.79 -13.96 -47.80
CA ALA A 3 -6.89 -14.90 -47.16
C ALA A 3 -7.14 -14.88 -45.65
N VAL A 4 -7.57 -16.02 -45.11
CA VAL A 4 -7.70 -16.27 -43.68
C VAL A 4 -6.33 -16.74 -43.19
N ILE A 5 -5.67 -15.94 -42.37
CA ILE A 5 -4.43 -16.33 -41.68
C ILE A 5 -4.85 -17.11 -40.44
N ILE A 6 -4.70 -18.43 -40.51
CA ILE A 6 -4.85 -19.35 -39.38
C ILE A 6 -3.54 -19.25 -38.58
N GLY A 7 -3.55 -18.48 -37.51
CA GLY A 7 -2.48 -18.48 -36.52
C GLY A 7 -2.53 -19.76 -35.69
N LEU A 8 -1.60 -20.67 -35.93
CA LEU A 8 -1.29 -21.78 -35.04
C LEU A 8 -0.81 -21.22 -33.70
N GLY A 9 -1.68 -21.23 -32.70
CA GLY A 9 -1.29 -21.03 -31.31
C GLY A 9 -0.54 -22.26 -30.80
N ALA A 10 0.76 -22.12 -30.57
CA ALA A 10 1.56 -23.11 -29.87
C ALA A 10 1.09 -23.18 -28.41
N ALA A 11 0.48 -24.30 -28.03
CA ALA A 11 0.16 -24.62 -26.65
C ALA A 11 1.48 -24.90 -25.91
N VAL A 12 1.92 -23.95 -25.08
CA VAL A 12 2.97 -24.18 -24.09
C VAL A 12 2.32 -24.91 -22.91
N THR A 13 2.31 -26.24 -22.97
CA THR A 13 2.01 -27.09 -21.83
C THR A 13 3.19 -27.04 -20.86
N LEU A 14 3.14 -26.14 -19.87
CA LEU A 14 4.02 -26.23 -18.71
C LEU A 14 3.59 -27.46 -17.92
N GLY A 15 4.41 -28.49 -17.99
CA GLY A 15 4.21 -29.76 -17.32
C GLY A 15 4.25 -29.58 -15.80
N ALA A 16 3.08 -29.61 -15.18
CA ALA A 16 2.94 -29.90 -13.76
C ALA A 16 3.35 -31.36 -13.52
N GLY A 17 4.63 -31.58 -13.24
CA GLY A 17 5.15 -32.84 -12.73
C GLY A 17 4.67 -33.05 -11.30
N TRP A 18 3.51 -33.69 -11.16
CA TRP A 18 3.09 -34.34 -9.91
C TRP A 18 4.08 -35.46 -9.60
N TYR A 19 5.06 -35.20 -8.73
CA TYR A 19 5.82 -36.28 -8.11
C TYR A 19 4.97 -36.94 -7.03
N LEU A 20 4.75 -38.23 -7.25
CA LEU A 20 3.99 -39.17 -6.43
C LEU A 20 5.02 -40.17 -5.89
N VAL A 21 5.36 -40.07 -4.60
CA VAL A 21 6.21 -40.99 -3.81
C VAL A 21 6.22 -40.43 -2.38
N SER A 22 6.09 -41.15 -1.27
CA SER A 22 5.87 -42.56 -0.98
C SER A 22 5.42 -42.60 0.49
N SER A 23 4.47 -43.47 0.80
CA SER A 23 4.09 -43.89 2.14
C SER A 23 5.30 -44.39 2.95
N GLY A 24 5.25 -44.23 4.28
CA GLY A 24 6.06 -45.04 5.19
C GLY A 24 6.38 -44.40 6.54
N ASP A 25 5.83 -45.01 7.59
CA ASP A 25 6.28 -45.02 8.99
C ASP A 25 5.87 -43.88 9.95
N ASP A 26 4.79 -44.16 10.68
CA ASP A 26 4.54 -43.73 12.06
C ASP A 26 5.65 -44.21 13.02
N PRO A 27 6.25 -43.31 13.81
CA PRO A 27 6.73 -43.67 15.14
C PRO A 27 5.77 -43.16 16.22
N LYS A 28 5.36 -44.11 17.06
CA LYS A 28 4.61 -43.91 18.30
C LYS A 28 5.42 -43.07 19.30
N GLN A 29 4.68 -42.22 20.02
CA GLN A 29 4.77 -41.86 21.44
C GLN A 29 6.17 -41.68 22.06
N ASP A 30 6.36 -40.55 22.73
CA ASP A 30 6.68 -40.58 24.16
C ASP A 30 6.17 -39.30 24.85
N ASP A 31 5.30 -39.52 25.84
CA ASP A 31 5.08 -38.62 26.96
C ASP A 31 6.42 -38.32 27.64
N THR A 32 6.67 -37.07 28.06
CA THR A 32 7.17 -36.77 29.43
C THR A 32 7.47 -35.29 29.66
N SER A 33 7.08 -34.88 30.86
CA SER A 33 7.66 -33.82 31.68
C SER A 33 7.29 -32.36 31.41
N ALA A 34 6.27 -31.95 32.17
CA ALA A 34 6.22 -30.64 32.79
C ALA A 34 7.54 -30.30 33.50
N VAL A 35 8.09 -29.12 33.20
CA VAL A 35 9.08 -28.45 34.05
C VAL A 35 8.60 -27.02 34.28
N ALA A 36 8.14 -26.79 35.52
CA ALA A 36 8.02 -25.47 36.11
C ALA A 36 9.41 -24.97 36.53
N SER A 37 9.72 -23.70 36.23
CA SER A 37 10.63 -22.80 36.95
C SER A 37 10.51 -21.43 36.24
N ASP A 38 9.85 -20.41 36.80
CA ASP A 38 10.37 -19.56 37.89
C ASP A 38 11.85 -19.19 37.68
N ASP A 39 12.13 -18.12 36.94
CA ASP A 39 12.97 -17.04 37.47
C ASP A 39 13.00 -15.82 36.54
N ALA A 40 12.56 -14.68 37.07
CA ALA A 40 12.57 -13.39 36.41
C ALA A 40 13.79 -12.58 36.88
N PRO A 41 14.75 -12.22 36.02
CA PRO A 41 15.73 -11.20 36.36
C PRO A 41 15.12 -9.81 36.14
N LYS A 42 14.65 -9.24 37.25
CA LYS A 42 14.43 -7.80 37.41
C LYS A 42 15.75 -7.04 37.19
N GLY A 43 15.67 -5.97 36.40
CA GLY A 43 16.49 -4.78 36.61
C GLY A 43 17.84 -4.78 35.90
N ARG A 44 17.86 -4.28 34.66
CA ARG A 44 19.04 -3.55 34.16
C ARG A 44 18.74 -2.05 34.13
N ARG A 45 19.40 -1.40 35.09
CA ARG A 45 19.64 0.04 35.19
C ARG A 45 19.83 0.67 33.81
N ARG A 46 19.00 1.66 33.53
CA ARG A 46 19.24 2.67 32.50
C ARG A 46 20.55 3.38 32.80
N GLU A 47 21.61 3.02 32.10
CA GLU A 47 22.78 3.88 31.99
C GLU A 47 22.37 5.12 31.18
N LYS A 48 22.49 6.27 31.84
CA LYS A 48 22.39 7.59 31.21
C LYS A 48 23.55 7.73 30.23
N ALA A 49 23.30 7.44 28.96
CA ALA A 49 24.17 7.84 27.88
C ALA A 49 24.21 9.37 27.81
N ALA A 50 25.42 9.92 27.82
CA ALA A 50 25.71 11.34 27.71
C ALA A 50 25.17 11.92 26.38
N PRO A 51 24.75 13.20 26.37
CA PRO A 51 24.39 13.89 25.14
C PRO A 51 25.63 13.98 24.23
N ARG A 52 25.60 13.27 23.10
CA ARG A 52 26.56 13.47 22.01
C ARG A 52 26.17 14.76 21.29
N GLU A 53 26.82 15.85 21.67
CA GLU A 53 26.89 17.06 20.86
C GLU A 53 27.73 16.78 19.61
N GLY A 54 27.23 17.17 18.44
CA GLY A 54 28.05 17.37 17.25
C GLY A 54 28.10 16.23 16.25
N SER A 55 27.00 16.02 15.51
CA SER A 55 27.12 15.77 14.08
C SER A 55 25.93 16.41 13.37
N SER A 56 26.12 17.67 12.99
CA SER A 56 25.39 18.30 11.89
C SER A 56 25.73 17.56 10.61
N ASP A 57 25.22 16.33 10.50
CA ASP A 57 24.88 15.75 9.22
C ASP A 57 23.86 16.70 8.62
N GLU A 58 24.27 17.41 7.57
CA GLU A 58 23.38 17.96 6.57
C GLU A 58 22.65 16.79 5.92
N ARG A 59 21.76 16.19 6.71
CA ARG A 59 20.79 15.20 6.28
C ARG A 59 20.02 15.93 5.22
N PHE A 60 20.28 15.54 3.97
CA PHE A 60 19.51 15.92 2.81
C PHE A 60 18.08 15.47 3.11
N GLU A 61 17.33 16.32 3.82
CA GLU A 61 15.89 16.19 3.98
C GLU A 61 15.40 16.22 2.54
N PRO A 62 14.94 15.09 1.98
CA PRO A 62 14.30 15.14 0.68
C PRO A 62 13.25 16.21 0.84
N ARG A 63 13.33 17.29 0.04
CA ARG A 63 12.38 18.39 0.09
C ARG A 63 11.02 17.72 0.17
N ARG A 64 10.40 17.79 1.35
CA ARG A 64 9.08 17.23 1.58
C ARG A 64 8.16 18.17 0.85
N ASP A 65 8.13 18.00 -0.47
CA ASP A 65 7.01 18.40 -1.28
C ASP A 65 5.81 17.84 -0.53
N GLY A 66 4.96 18.76 -0.09
CA GLY A 66 3.89 18.49 0.85
C GLY A 66 2.98 17.34 0.43
N THR A 67 1.96 17.06 1.24
CA THR A 67 0.94 16.09 0.81
C THR A 67 0.40 16.49 -0.57
N LEU A 68 -0.11 15.51 -1.31
CA LEU A 68 -0.68 15.75 -2.64
C LEU A 68 -1.70 16.89 -2.64
N GLU A 69 -2.52 16.97 -1.60
CA GLU A 69 -3.49 18.04 -1.39
C GLU A 69 -2.81 19.41 -1.24
N GLU A 70 -1.69 19.50 -0.53
CA GLU A 70 -0.91 20.74 -0.42
C GLU A 70 -0.25 21.14 -1.74
N ARG A 71 0.19 20.16 -2.55
CA ARG A 71 0.75 20.42 -3.89
C ARG A 71 -0.32 20.89 -4.87
N VAL A 72 -1.50 20.27 -4.84
CA VAL A 72 -2.65 20.68 -5.66
C VAL A 72 -3.13 22.08 -5.24
N ALA A 73 -3.28 22.34 -3.95
CA ALA A 73 -3.64 23.67 -3.45
C ALA A 73 -2.63 24.75 -3.88
N ARG A 74 -1.32 24.44 -3.83
CA ARG A 74 -0.27 25.34 -4.30
C ARG A 74 -0.37 25.59 -5.81
N LEU A 75 -0.60 24.56 -6.61
CA LEU A 75 -0.79 24.68 -8.06
C LEU A 75 -2.07 25.46 -8.40
N GLU A 76 -3.15 25.28 -7.65
CA GLU A 76 -4.38 26.07 -7.80
C GLU A 76 -4.13 27.55 -7.49
N ASP A 77 -3.38 27.86 -6.43
CA ASP A 77 -2.97 29.23 -6.10
C ASP A 77 -2.03 29.84 -7.15
N GLU A 78 -1.10 29.06 -7.69
CA GLU A 78 -0.23 29.49 -8.79
C GLU A 78 -1.03 29.74 -10.07
N VAL A 79 -1.95 28.85 -10.44
CA VAL A 79 -2.84 29.03 -11.60
C VAL A 79 -3.75 30.23 -11.39
N ALA A 80 -4.31 30.42 -10.20
CA ALA A 80 -5.10 31.61 -9.87
C ALA A 80 -4.25 32.90 -9.98
N THR A 81 -2.99 32.83 -9.56
CA THR A 81 -2.05 33.96 -9.65
C THR A 81 -1.65 34.25 -11.10
N LEU A 82 -1.37 33.22 -11.91
CA LEU A 82 -1.10 33.35 -13.34
C LEU A 82 -2.33 33.89 -14.08
N ARG A 83 -3.55 33.43 -13.76
CA ARG A 83 -4.80 34.00 -14.29
C ARG A 83 -4.96 35.47 -13.93
N ARG A 84 -4.68 35.86 -12.68
CA ARG A 84 -4.68 37.28 -12.25
C ARG A 84 -3.63 38.10 -12.99
N GLN A 85 -2.40 37.57 -13.15
CA GLN A 85 -1.33 38.23 -13.87
C GLN A 85 -1.63 38.37 -15.36
N LEU A 86 -2.21 37.35 -15.99
CA LEU A 86 -2.65 37.40 -17.40
C LEU A 86 -3.85 38.32 -17.57
N ALA A 87 -4.79 38.40 -16.63
CA ALA A 87 -5.88 39.38 -16.66
C ALA A 87 -5.35 40.83 -16.56
N LEU A 88 -4.35 41.06 -15.68
CA LEU A 88 -3.68 42.36 -15.55
C LEU A 88 -2.85 42.72 -16.79
N ARG A 89 -2.13 41.74 -17.37
CA ARG A 89 -1.26 41.95 -18.55
C ARG A 89 -2.08 42.02 -19.85
N GLY A 90 -3.16 41.25 -19.95
CA GLY A 90 -4.16 41.32 -21.00
C GLY A 90 -4.85 42.68 -21.02
N ARG A 91 -5.14 43.27 -19.84
CA ARG A 91 -5.60 44.67 -19.76
C ARG A 91 -4.64 45.69 -20.38
N VAL A 92 -3.33 45.43 -20.35
CA VAL A 92 -2.31 46.33 -20.94
C VAL A 92 -2.15 46.09 -22.45
N ALA A 93 -2.36 44.87 -22.95
CA ALA A 93 -2.32 44.56 -24.38
C ALA A 93 -3.63 44.88 -25.14
N VAL A 94 -4.78 44.91 -24.46
CA VAL A 94 -6.11 45.15 -25.04
C VAL A 94 -6.41 46.63 -25.32
N SER A 95 -5.50 47.55 -24.97
CA SER A 95 -5.61 48.95 -25.44
C SER A 95 -5.44 49.11 -26.97
N GLY A 96 -5.09 48.06 -27.71
CA GLY A 96 -4.83 48.13 -29.17
C GLY A 96 -5.66 47.22 -30.07
N GLY A 97 -6.47 46.30 -29.55
CA GLY A 97 -7.23 45.36 -30.38
C GLY A 97 -7.87 44.26 -29.54
N GLY A 98 -9.17 44.41 -29.26
CA GLY A 98 -9.96 43.51 -28.43
C GLY A 98 -10.21 42.16 -29.09
N ALA A 99 -9.26 41.25 -28.95
CA ALA A 99 -9.60 39.83 -28.91
C ALA A 99 -10.03 39.52 -27.48
N ASP A 100 -11.31 39.20 -27.29
CA ASP A 100 -11.91 38.84 -26.01
C ASP A 100 -11.13 37.70 -25.35
N VAL A 101 -10.41 38.01 -24.28
CA VAL A 101 -9.73 37.00 -23.44
C VAL A 101 -10.74 36.03 -22.83
N GLU A 102 -11.97 36.51 -22.58
CA GLU A 102 -13.12 35.69 -22.18
C GLU A 102 -13.40 34.60 -23.24
N ALA A 103 -13.39 34.94 -24.52
CA ALA A 103 -13.65 34.01 -25.62
C ALA A 103 -12.54 32.95 -25.81
N ILE A 104 -11.30 33.23 -25.36
CA ILE A 104 -10.20 32.25 -25.35
C ILE A 104 -10.32 31.29 -24.17
N LEU A 105 -10.84 31.77 -23.02
CA LEU A 105 -11.08 30.93 -21.84
C LEU A 105 -12.32 30.04 -21.99
N GLU A 106 -13.26 30.42 -22.86
CA GLU A 106 -14.45 29.61 -23.20
C GLU A 106 -14.21 28.63 -24.37
N ASP A 107 -12.97 28.48 -24.85
CA ASP A 107 -12.66 27.55 -25.95
C ASP A 107 -12.86 26.09 -25.49
N PRO A 108 -13.86 25.36 -26.03
CA PRO A 108 -14.11 23.96 -25.65
C PRO A 108 -12.92 23.04 -25.97
N VAL A 109 -12.05 23.40 -26.92
CA VAL A 109 -10.85 22.65 -27.25
C VAL A 109 -9.82 22.74 -26.12
N LEU A 110 -9.64 23.93 -25.54
CA LEU A 110 -8.74 24.14 -24.40
C LEU A 110 -9.24 23.35 -23.17
N ASP A 111 -10.54 23.41 -22.89
CA ASP A 111 -11.15 22.67 -21.79
C ASP A 111 -10.97 21.15 -21.94
N GLN A 112 -11.14 20.62 -23.15
CA GLN A 112 -10.93 19.20 -23.42
C GLN A 112 -9.45 18.80 -23.22
N GLN A 113 -8.51 19.64 -23.68
CA GLN A 113 -7.07 19.40 -23.48
C GLN A 113 -6.68 19.43 -22.00
N VAL A 114 -7.18 20.42 -21.24
CA VAL A 114 -6.92 20.52 -19.79
C VAL A 114 -7.47 19.30 -19.06
N ARG A 115 -8.70 18.86 -19.39
CA ARG A 115 -9.28 17.64 -18.80
C ARG A 115 -8.44 16.40 -19.09
N SER A 116 -8.00 16.22 -20.34
CA SER A 116 -7.16 15.09 -20.73
C SER A 116 -5.82 15.07 -19.99
N ILE A 117 -5.15 16.22 -19.83
CA ILE A 117 -3.90 16.33 -19.08
C ILE A 117 -4.12 16.00 -17.60
N VAL A 118 -5.18 16.53 -16.99
CA VAL A 118 -5.51 16.26 -15.58
C VAL A 118 -5.83 14.77 -15.35
N GLU A 119 -6.54 14.13 -16.28
CA GLU A 119 -6.83 12.70 -16.21
C GLU A 119 -5.57 11.85 -16.33
N GLN A 120 -4.69 12.17 -17.29
CA GLN A 120 -3.40 11.50 -17.47
C GLN A 120 -2.50 11.62 -16.24
N GLU A 121 -2.40 12.81 -15.63
CA GLU A 121 -1.60 12.99 -14.39
C GLU A 121 -2.19 12.19 -13.22
N ARG A 122 -3.53 12.14 -13.09
CA ARG A 122 -4.19 11.33 -12.06
C ARG A 122 -3.96 9.83 -12.25
N GLU A 123 -3.89 9.36 -13.49
CA GLU A 123 -3.55 7.96 -13.79
C GLU A 123 -2.08 7.66 -13.45
N ALA A 124 -1.15 8.47 -13.94
CA ALA A 124 0.28 8.31 -13.65
C ALA A 124 0.57 8.38 -12.14
N GLU A 125 -0.13 9.23 -11.40
CA GLU A 125 -0.02 9.28 -9.94
C GLU A 125 -0.55 8.03 -9.23
N ARG A 126 -1.65 7.46 -9.72
CA ARG A 126 -2.20 6.19 -9.21
C ARG A 126 -1.19 5.07 -9.42
N GLU A 127 -0.62 4.96 -10.61
CA GLU A 127 0.42 3.97 -10.93
C GLU A 127 1.62 4.11 -10.00
N ARG A 128 2.20 5.32 -9.87
CA ARG A 128 3.32 5.58 -8.94
C ARG A 128 2.98 5.22 -7.50
N ARG A 129 1.72 5.40 -7.07
CA ARG A 129 1.29 5.04 -5.72
C ARG A 129 1.22 3.53 -5.54
N ASP A 130 0.77 2.82 -6.56
CA ASP A 130 0.66 1.37 -6.54
C ASP A 130 2.03 0.70 -6.66
N GLU A 131 2.95 1.24 -7.46
CA GLU A 131 4.37 0.85 -7.48
C GLU A 131 5.01 1.00 -6.10
N ARG A 132 4.91 2.18 -5.47
CA ARG A 132 5.43 2.39 -4.09
C ARG A 132 4.78 1.49 -3.04
N ARG A 133 3.55 1.02 -3.28
CA ARG A 133 2.93 0.03 -2.39
C ARG A 133 3.54 -1.34 -2.63
N ALA A 134 3.63 -1.78 -3.88
CA ALA A 134 4.22 -3.04 -4.28
C ALA A 134 5.68 -3.16 -3.77
N GLU A 135 6.49 -2.12 -3.94
CA GLU A 135 7.87 -2.06 -3.43
C GLU A 135 7.92 -2.25 -1.91
N ARG A 136 7.09 -1.52 -1.15
CA ARG A 136 7.03 -1.68 0.32
C ARG A 136 6.57 -3.06 0.75
N PHE A 137 5.66 -3.68 0.00
CA PHE A 137 5.26 -5.07 0.28
C PHE A 137 6.38 -6.05 -0.01
N ALA A 138 7.15 -5.85 -1.08
CA ALA A 138 8.30 -6.66 -1.41
C ALA A 138 9.38 -6.52 -0.33
N GLU A 139 9.72 -5.30 0.07
CA GLU A 139 10.69 -5.03 1.15
C GLU A 139 10.27 -5.68 2.47
N MET A 140 9.02 -5.48 2.90
CA MET A 140 8.49 -6.11 4.11
C MET A 140 8.55 -7.64 4.05
N ARG A 141 8.38 -8.25 2.88
CA ARG A 141 8.49 -9.70 2.73
C ARG A 141 9.91 -10.19 2.83
N GLU A 142 10.86 -9.50 2.20
CA GLU A 142 12.28 -9.82 2.36
C GLU A 142 12.70 -9.72 3.83
N GLU A 143 12.25 -8.68 4.55
CA GLU A 143 12.50 -8.54 5.99
C GLU A 143 11.93 -9.73 6.79
N VAL A 144 10.71 -10.18 6.47
CA VAL A 144 10.11 -11.34 7.14
C VAL A 144 10.83 -12.64 6.78
N LEU A 145 11.25 -12.83 5.53
CA LEU A 145 12.04 -14.00 5.13
C LEU A 145 13.38 -14.04 5.86
N ASP A 146 14.06 -12.90 5.95
CA ASP A 146 15.30 -12.77 6.71
C ASP A 146 15.10 -13.09 8.19
N GLU A 147 13.96 -12.69 8.78
CA GLU A 147 13.63 -13.03 10.16
C GLU A 147 13.31 -14.51 10.34
N LEU A 148 12.58 -15.12 9.39
CA LEU A 148 12.30 -16.55 9.40
C LEU A 148 13.57 -17.39 9.30
N VAL A 149 14.53 -16.99 8.45
CA VAL A 149 15.84 -17.64 8.36
C VAL A 149 16.55 -17.58 9.72
N LYS A 150 16.49 -16.46 10.45
CA LYS A 150 17.12 -16.31 11.76
C LYS A 150 16.45 -17.13 12.86
N VAL A 151 15.11 -17.08 12.94
CA VAL A 151 14.35 -17.67 14.05
C VAL A 151 14.08 -19.16 13.83
N ALA A 152 13.68 -19.53 12.62
CA ALA A 152 13.30 -20.90 12.27
C ALA A 152 14.45 -21.70 11.61
N SER A 153 15.63 -21.09 11.45
CA SER A 153 16.81 -21.71 10.84
C SER A 153 16.49 -22.32 9.46
N LEU A 154 15.76 -21.58 8.63
CA LEU A 154 15.43 -22.02 7.27
C LEU A 154 16.70 -22.19 6.43
N SER A 155 16.72 -23.20 5.55
CA SER A 155 17.76 -23.31 4.53
C SER A 155 17.59 -22.26 3.43
N ASP A 156 18.66 -21.99 2.68
CA ASP A 156 18.61 -21.05 1.55
C ASP A 156 17.59 -21.50 0.49
N GLU A 157 17.49 -22.81 0.23
CA GLU A 157 16.50 -23.37 -0.69
C GLU A 157 15.06 -23.21 -0.18
N GLN A 158 14.83 -23.36 1.13
CA GLN A 158 13.52 -23.12 1.75
C GLN A 158 13.16 -21.64 1.66
N ARG A 159 14.11 -20.74 1.93
CA ARG A 159 13.92 -19.29 1.79
C ARG A 159 13.53 -18.91 0.36
N GLU A 160 14.29 -19.38 -0.63
CA GLU A 160 14.01 -19.10 -2.05
C GLU A 160 12.64 -19.64 -2.47
N SER A 161 12.30 -20.87 -2.04
CA SER A 161 11.01 -21.49 -2.35
C SER A 161 9.83 -20.72 -1.75
N ILE A 162 9.92 -20.28 -0.49
CA ILE A 162 8.87 -19.48 0.15
C ILE A 162 8.76 -18.11 -0.52
N GLY A 163 9.88 -17.47 -0.86
CA GLY A 163 9.88 -16.21 -1.61
C GLY A 163 9.15 -16.33 -2.95
N GLY A 164 9.44 -17.39 -3.71
CA GLY A 164 8.75 -17.70 -4.97
C GLY A 164 7.25 -17.93 -4.79
N LEU A 165 6.84 -18.66 -3.74
CA LEU A 165 5.43 -18.86 -3.42
C LEU A 165 4.71 -17.55 -3.09
N TRP A 166 5.31 -16.66 -2.30
CA TRP A 166 4.74 -15.35 -1.98
C TRP A 166 4.66 -14.41 -3.19
N GLN A 167 5.64 -14.47 -4.08
CA GLN A 167 5.59 -13.75 -5.35
C GLN A 167 4.40 -14.23 -6.19
N GLY A 168 4.27 -15.55 -6.40
CA GLY A 168 3.15 -16.14 -7.14
C GLY A 168 1.79 -15.89 -6.49
N GLU A 169 1.71 -15.83 -5.16
CA GLU A 169 0.52 -15.40 -4.41
C GLU A 169 0.08 -13.98 -4.85
N SER A 170 1.04 -13.07 -5.00
CA SER A 170 0.77 -11.64 -5.29
C SER A 170 0.35 -11.41 -6.72
N GLU A 171 0.99 -12.12 -7.64
CA GLU A 171 0.66 -12.09 -9.07
C GLU A 171 -0.78 -12.57 -9.29
N ARG A 172 -1.28 -13.50 -8.46
CA ARG A 172 -2.68 -13.96 -8.50
C ARG A 172 -3.65 -13.01 -7.81
N ILE A 173 -3.27 -12.43 -6.67
CA ILE A 173 -4.14 -11.52 -5.90
C ILE A 173 -4.32 -10.16 -6.61
N GLY A 174 -3.28 -9.65 -7.28
CA GLY A 174 -3.30 -8.33 -7.93
C GLY A 174 -4.50 -8.12 -8.87
N PRO A 175 -4.70 -8.99 -9.87
CA PRO A 175 -5.85 -8.92 -10.77
C PRO A 175 -7.21 -8.98 -10.06
N LEU A 176 -7.36 -9.83 -9.03
CA LEU A 176 -8.63 -9.95 -8.29
C LEU A 176 -9.00 -8.65 -7.56
N ILE A 177 -8.00 -7.95 -7.02
CA ILE A 177 -8.24 -6.65 -6.39
C ILE A 177 -8.71 -5.63 -7.43
N GLU A 178 -8.14 -5.68 -8.64
CA GLU A 178 -8.52 -4.78 -9.72
C GLU A 178 -9.94 -5.05 -10.23
N GLU A 179 -10.34 -6.33 -10.39
CA GLU A 179 -11.73 -6.72 -10.69
C GLU A 179 -12.74 -6.17 -9.66
N GLY A 180 -12.34 -6.13 -8.38
CA GLY A 180 -13.17 -5.56 -7.32
C GLY A 180 -13.30 -4.05 -7.41
N ARG A 181 -12.23 -3.37 -7.84
CA ARG A 181 -12.23 -1.92 -8.04
C ARG A 181 -13.03 -1.50 -9.27
N SER A 182 -12.95 -2.28 -10.36
CA SER A 182 -13.75 -2.05 -11.57
C SER A 182 -15.23 -2.37 -11.36
N GLY A 183 -15.54 -3.17 -10.34
CA GLY A 183 -16.90 -3.60 -10.01
C GLY A 183 -17.37 -4.79 -10.84
N GLU A 184 -16.46 -5.47 -11.54
CA GLU A 184 -16.74 -6.70 -12.29
C GLU A 184 -17.14 -7.86 -11.37
N ARG A 185 -16.55 -7.93 -10.17
CA ARG A 185 -16.84 -8.95 -9.16
C ARG A 185 -17.11 -8.32 -7.80
N SER A 186 -17.92 -8.97 -6.96
CA SER A 186 -18.18 -8.46 -5.62
C SER A 186 -16.95 -8.63 -4.71
N PHE A 187 -16.72 -7.66 -3.82
CA PHE A 187 -15.62 -7.75 -2.83
C PHE A 187 -15.72 -8.97 -1.91
N ARG A 188 -16.91 -9.55 -1.74
CA ARG A 188 -17.08 -10.78 -0.95
C ARG A 188 -16.45 -11.97 -1.67
N GLU A 189 -16.80 -12.18 -2.93
CA GLU A 189 -16.27 -13.28 -3.74
C GLU A 189 -14.75 -13.17 -3.90
N ILE A 190 -14.25 -11.95 -4.15
CA ILE A 190 -12.81 -11.68 -4.22
C ILE A 190 -12.12 -12.04 -2.92
N ARG A 191 -12.69 -11.68 -1.77
CA ARG A 191 -12.11 -12.00 -0.46
C ARG A 191 -12.02 -13.51 -0.24
N GLU A 192 -13.08 -14.25 -0.58
CA GLU A 192 -13.12 -15.71 -0.45
C GLU A 192 -12.06 -16.38 -1.34
N GLU A 193 -11.87 -15.86 -2.56
CA GLU A 193 -10.85 -16.37 -3.48
C GLU A 193 -9.43 -16.04 -3.01
N ILE A 194 -9.19 -14.82 -2.52
CA ILE A 194 -7.92 -14.43 -1.91
C ILE A 194 -7.60 -15.32 -0.69
N GLU A 195 -8.59 -15.62 0.15
CA GLU A 195 -8.40 -16.53 1.28
C GLU A 195 -8.05 -17.95 0.81
N GLY A 196 -8.64 -18.42 -0.28
CA GLY A 196 -8.27 -19.67 -0.95
C GLY A 196 -6.80 -19.67 -1.42
N ILE A 197 -6.37 -18.60 -2.09
CA ILE A 197 -4.98 -18.43 -2.55
C ILE A 197 -4.00 -18.41 -1.36
N HIS A 198 -4.35 -17.70 -0.29
CA HIS A 198 -3.53 -17.65 0.92
C HIS A 198 -3.38 -19.04 1.54
N LYS A 199 -4.48 -19.80 1.64
CA LYS A 199 -4.48 -21.14 2.21
C LYS A 199 -3.67 -22.12 1.36
N GLU A 200 -3.83 -22.09 0.03
CA GLU A 200 -3.05 -22.93 -0.87
C GLU A 200 -1.54 -22.67 -0.71
N THR A 201 -1.17 -21.39 -0.57
CA THR A 201 0.22 -20.99 -0.33
C THR A 201 0.72 -21.51 1.02
N ASP A 202 -0.08 -21.42 2.08
CA ASP A 202 0.29 -21.96 3.39
C ASP A 202 0.42 -23.47 3.41
N ASP A 203 -0.49 -24.18 2.74
CA ASP A 203 -0.44 -25.64 2.62
C ASP A 203 0.85 -26.08 1.88
N ALA A 204 1.25 -25.31 0.84
CA ALA A 204 2.52 -25.54 0.13
C ALA A 204 3.74 -25.27 1.02
N VAL A 205 3.73 -24.19 1.81
CA VAL A 205 4.81 -23.87 2.76
C VAL A 205 4.90 -24.94 3.86
N ARG A 206 3.76 -25.36 4.42
CA ARG A 206 3.69 -26.40 5.46
C ARG A 206 4.31 -27.72 4.98
N ALA A 207 4.12 -28.09 3.73
CA ALA A 207 4.71 -29.30 3.17
C ALA A 207 6.24 -29.28 3.09
N MET A 208 6.87 -28.09 3.12
CA MET A 208 8.32 -27.91 3.02
C MET A 208 9.02 -27.66 4.37
N LEU A 209 8.24 -27.34 5.40
CA LEU A 209 8.74 -26.96 6.72
C LEU A 209 8.43 -28.05 7.75
N SER A 210 9.24 -28.13 8.80
CA SER A 210 8.83 -28.86 10.01
C SER A 210 7.72 -28.12 10.76
N GLU A 211 6.96 -28.80 11.61
CA GLU A 211 5.83 -28.18 12.34
C GLU A 211 6.27 -26.96 13.15
N ALA A 212 7.42 -27.04 13.83
CA ALA A 212 7.98 -25.91 14.60
C ALA A 212 8.39 -24.72 13.70
N GLN A 213 8.93 -24.99 12.51
CA GLN A 213 9.26 -23.94 11.54
C GLN A 213 7.99 -23.30 10.97
N PHE A 214 6.96 -24.11 10.73
CA PHE A 214 5.67 -23.64 10.24
C PHE A 214 4.94 -22.77 11.27
N GLU A 215 5.03 -23.09 12.56
CA GLU A 215 4.50 -22.24 13.64
C GLU A 215 5.12 -20.83 13.60
N HIS A 216 6.46 -20.73 13.51
CA HIS A 216 7.13 -19.45 13.34
C HIS A 216 6.75 -18.72 12.04
N TYR A 217 6.56 -19.47 10.95
CA TYR A 217 6.04 -18.94 9.70
C TYR A 217 4.65 -18.31 9.88
N ASP A 218 3.70 -19.00 10.52
CA ASP A 218 2.33 -18.49 10.72
C ASP A 218 2.31 -17.24 11.61
N GLU A 219 3.18 -17.17 12.61
CA GLU A 219 3.34 -16.00 13.49
C GLU A 219 3.90 -14.79 12.76
N LEU A 220 4.91 -14.99 11.91
CA LEU A 220 5.63 -13.92 11.22
C LEU A 220 5.00 -13.53 9.87
N ARG A 221 4.10 -14.36 9.32
CA ARG A 221 3.51 -14.13 8.00
C ARG A 221 2.90 -12.72 7.91
N PRO A 222 3.25 -11.93 6.88
CA PRO A 222 2.72 -10.59 6.74
C PRO A 222 1.22 -10.65 6.43
N ARG A 223 0.39 -10.41 7.44
CA ARG A 223 -1.06 -10.24 7.25
C ARG A 223 -1.28 -8.89 6.56
N GLY A 224 -1.94 -8.90 5.41
CA GLY A 224 -2.14 -7.71 4.56
C GLY A 224 -2.80 -6.51 5.27
N PRO A 225 -3.00 -5.37 4.57
CA PRO A 225 -3.43 -4.09 5.15
C PRO A 225 -4.70 -4.07 6.02
N GLY A 226 -5.51 -5.13 6.04
CA GLY A 226 -6.68 -5.27 6.91
C GLY A 226 -6.46 -6.17 8.13
N GLY A 227 -5.30 -6.81 8.28
CA GLY A 227 -5.04 -7.87 9.26
C GLY A 227 -4.46 -7.41 10.60
N ARG A 228 -4.18 -6.11 10.80
CA ARG A 228 -3.58 -5.56 12.03
C ARG A 228 -4.55 -5.47 13.23
N GLY A 229 -5.50 -6.41 13.35
CA GLY A 229 -6.65 -6.29 14.24
C GLY A 229 -6.82 -7.35 15.33
N ARG A 230 -5.88 -8.29 15.51
CA ARG A 230 -5.95 -9.29 16.60
C ARG A 230 -4.57 -9.59 17.13
N GLY A 231 -4.18 -8.98 18.25
CA GLY A 231 -2.89 -9.25 18.90
C GLY A 231 -2.25 -8.04 19.57
N GLY A 232 -2.84 -6.85 19.43
CA GLY A 232 -2.42 -5.63 20.14
C GLY A 232 -2.96 -5.52 21.55
N ASP A 233 -2.83 -6.57 22.38
CA ASP A 233 -2.78 -6.42 23.83
C ASP A 233 -1.46 -5.73 24.19
N ARG A 234 -1.41 -4.39 24.01
CA ARG A 234 -0.42 -3.49 24.64
C ARG A 234 -0.69 -2.02 24.25
N GLY A 235 -1.48 -1.37 25.10
CA GLY A 235 -1.16 -0.02 25.56
C GLY A 235 -1.98 1.11 24.95
N ASP A 236 -3.06 1.48 25.65
CA ASP A 236 -3.09 2.74 26.40
C ASP A 236 -1.95 3.73 26.08
N ARG A 237 -2.13 4.56 25.05
CA ARG A 237 -1.60 5.93 25.01
C ARG A 237 -2.29 6.75 23.94
N GLY A 238 -3.38 7.38 24.38
CA GLY A 238 -3.92 8.66 23.93
C GLY A 238 -3.40 9.22 22.60
N GLY A 239 -4.15 8.96 21.53
CA GLY A 239 -4.46 9.97 20.52
C GLY A 239 -5.95 10.26 20.66
N GLY A 240 -6.37 11.06 21.63
CA GLY A 240 -6.07 12.49 21.60
C GLY A 240 -7.05 13.11 20.62
N GLY A 241 -8.23 13.46 21.15
CA GLY A 241 -9.35 13.95 20.36
C GLY A 241 -8.99 15.22 19.62
N GLY A 242 -9.24 15.21 18.32
CA GLY A 242 -9.30 16.39 17.46
C GLY A 242 -10.70 16.51 16.87
N ARG A 243 -11.72 16.39 17.72
CA ARG A 243 -13.11 16.77 17.43
C ARG A 243 -13.56 17.82 18.45
N ASP A 244 -12.79 18.90 18.52
CA ASP A 244 -13.29 20.23 18.88
C ASP A 244 -13.23 21.02 17.57
N GLY A 245 -14.31 21.55 17.01
CA GLY A 245 -15.27 22.42 17.68
C GLY A 245 -15.40 23.63 16.77
N GLY A 246 -15.92 23.42 15.56
CA GLY A 246 -16.15 24.45 14.54
C GLY A 246 -17.64 24.72 14.34
N ASP A 247 -18.44 24.63 15.40
CA ASP A 247 -19.78 25.19 15.45
C ASP A 247 -19.67 26.72 15.59
N GLY A 248 -19.34 27.34 14.46
CA GLY A 248 -19.28 28.78 14.27
C GLY A 248 -20.64 29.34 13.89
N ARG A 249 -21.53 29.41 14.88
CA ARG A 249 -22.55 30.47 15.04
C ARG A 249 -23.55 30.66 13.90
N ARG A 250 -24.64 29.90 14.05
CA ARG A 250 -26.01 30.42 13.96
C ARG A 250 -26.21 31.49 15.05
N GLY A 251 -26.66 32.71 14.72
CA GLY A 251 -27.08 33.69 15.72
C GLY A 251 -26.82 35.15 15.33
N GLY A 252 -27.65 35.68 14.45
CA GLY A 252 -27.65 37.10 14.04
C GLY A 252 -29.05 37.55 13.64
N GLU A 253 -30.05 37.16 14.44
CA GLU A 253 -31.37 37.78 14.47
C GLU A 253 -31.19 39.30 14.66
N SER A 254 -31.47 40.08 13.62
CA SER A 254 -31.63 41.52 13.75
C SER A 254 -33.07 41.79 14.22
N PRO A 255 -33.26 42.41 15.39
CA PRO A 255 -34.59 42.76 15.85
C PRO A 255 -35.14 43.92 15.02
N GLN A 256 -36.45 43.88 14.86
CA GLN A 256 -37.29 44.94 14.33
C GLN A 256 -36.91 46.32 14.91
N ARG A 257 -36.79 47.32 14.04
CA ARG A 257 -37.11 48.70 14.37
C ARG A 257 -38.19 49.18 13.40
N GLY A 258 -39.38 49.42 13.93
CA GLY A 258 -40.36 50.26 13.25
C GLY A 258 -39.88 51.71 13.20
N GLU A 259 -40.37 52.44 12.20
CA GLU A 259 -41.45 53.44 12.32
C GLU A 259 -42.20 53.50 10.98
#